data_AF-A1DW16-F1
#
_entry.id   AF-A1DW16-F1
#
_cell.length_a   1.000
_cell.length_b   1.000
_cell.length_c   1.000
_cell.angle_alpha   90.00
_cell.angle_beta   90.00
_cell.angle_gamma   90.00
#
_symmetry.space_group_name_H-M   'P 1'
#
loop_
_entity.id
_entity.type
_entity.pdbx_description
1 polymer ?
#
loop_
_entity_poly.entity_id
_entity_poly.type
_entity_poly.pdbx_seq_one_letter_code
_entity_poly.pdbx_strand_id
1 'polypeptide(L)'
;QLFESLFFSEDRYDLSAVGRMKFNSSLGREEMTGSGVLSHDDIIEVMRKLIDIRNGIGEVDDIDHLGNRRIRSVGEMAENQFRVGLVRVERAVKERLSLGDLDNVMPQDLINAKPISAAVKEFFGSSQLSQFMDQNNPLSEVTHKRRISALGPGGLTRERAGFEVRDVHATHYGRLCPIETPEGPNIGLINSLSAFARTNPYGFLETPYRKVVDGKVTDEIDYLSAIEEGQFVIAQANAVLNEDGSFADELITARQKGESGLHPRDHVQYMDVATNQVVSVAASLIPFLE
;
A
#
# COMPACT_ATOMS: atom_id res chain seq x y z
N GLN A 1 5.13 -32.89 13.03
CA GLN A 1 4.30 -32.74 11.81
C GLN A 1 3.36 -31.54 11.89
N LEU A 2 2.48 -31.41 12.90
CA LEU A 2 1.57 -30.25 12.98
C LEU A 2 2.31 -28.90 13.08
N PHE A 3 3.27 -28.75 13.99
CA PHE A 3 4.02 -27.51 14.19
C PHE A 3 4.78 -27.06 12.93
N GLU A 4 5.52 -27.99 12.31
CA GLU A 4 6.22 -27.76 11.04
C GLU A 4 5.29 -27.22 9.95
N SER A 5 4.07 -27.80 9.84
CA SER A 5 3.11 -27.40 8.83
C SER A 5 2.50 -26.01 9.03
N LEU A 6 2.65 -25.40 10.21
CA LEU A 6 2.04 -24.09 10.50
C LEU A 6 2.86 -22.92 9.96
N PHE A 7 4.19 -22.99 10.05
CA PHE A 7 5.08 -21.83 9.78
C PHE A 7 6.20 -22.12 8.78
N PHE A 8 6.54 -23.40 8.59
CA PHE A 8 7.72 -23.84 7.84
C PHE A 8 7.37 -24.56 6.52
N SER A 9 6.08 -24.67 6.19
CA SER A 9 5.58 -25.35 4.98
C SER A 9 5.12 -24.34 3.94
N GLU A 10 5.77 -24.34 2.77
CA GLU A 10 5.48 -23.42 1.65
C GLU A 10 4.04 -23.57 1.11
N ASP A 11 3.44 -24.76 1.21
CA ASP A 11 2.06 -25.02 0.78
C ASP A 11 1.02 -24.32 1.65
N ARG A 12 1.36 -24.01 2.92
CA ARG A 12 0.41 -23.50 3.92
C ARG A 12 0.73 -22.10 4.43
N TYR A 13 1.98 -21.68 4.31
CA TYR A 13 2.45 -20.41 4.84
C TYR A 13 3.32 -19.71 3.80
N ASP A 14 2.96 -18.47 3.48
CA ASP A 14 3.71 -17.63 2.57
C ASP A 14 3.60 -16.16 3.04
N LEU A 15 4.73 -15.58 3.43
CA LEU A 15 4.86 -14.14 3.70
C LEU A 15 4.64 -13.30 2.45
N SER A 16 4.77 -13.88 1.26
CA SER A 16 4.98 -13.19 -0.01
C SER A 16 6.25 -12.33 -0.04
N ALA A 17 6.62 -11.86 -1.23
CA ALA A 17 7.75 -10.95 -1.40
C ALA A 17 7.61 -9.69 -0.53
N VAL A 18 6.39 -9.15 -0.40
CA VAL A 18 6.15 -7.93 0.37
C VAL A 18 6.27 -8.17 1.86
N GLY A 19 5.71 -9.27 2.37
CA GLY A 19 5.80 -9.59 3.80
C GLY A 19 7.24 -9.87 4.21
N ARG A 20 8.02 -10.57 3.39
CA ARG A 20 9.45 -10.80 3.66
C ARG A 20 10.26 -9.51 3.63
N MET A 21 10.03 -8.65 2.63
CA MET A 21 10.67 -7.33 2.55
C MET A 21 10.39 -6.50 3.81
N LYS A 22 9.12 -6.42 4.22
CA LYS A 22 8.72 -5.68 5.42
C LYS A 22 9.25 -6.28 6.70
N PHE A 23 9.25 -7.61 6.80
CA PHE A 23 9.78 -8.33 7.95
C PHE A 23 11.27 -8.02 8.15
N ASN A 24 12.06 -8.14 7.08
CA ASN A 24 13.49 -7.89 7.13
C ASN A 24 13.80 -6.41 7.43
N SER A 25 13.11 -5.48 6.76
CA SER A 25 13.26 -4.04 7.01
C SER A 25 12.89 -3.67 8.45
N SER A 26 11.81 -4.23 9.00
CA SER A 26 11.40 -3.99 10.40
C SER A 26 12.43 -4.52 11.40
N LEU A 27 13.12 -5.62 11.10
CA LEU A 27 14.22 -6.14 11.91
C LEU A 27 15.57 -5.45 11.64
N GLY A 28 15.62 -4.44 10.77
CA GLY A 28 16.87 -3.74 10.43
C GLY A 28 17.85 -4.56 9.59
N ARG A 29 17.38 -5.57 8.86
CA ARG A 29 18.21 -6.38 7.95
C ARG A 29 18.38 -5.66 6.61
N GLU A 30 19.57 -5.78 6.00
CA GLU A 30 19.86 -5.21 4.68
C GLU A 30 19.21 -6.00 3.53
N GLU A 31 19.04 -7.31 3.69
CA GLU A 31 18.45 -8.16 2.66
C GLU A 31 16.93 -7.96 2.57
N MET A 32 16.43 -7.49 1.42
CA MET A 32 14.99 -7.23 1.22
C MET A 32 14.23 -8.42 0.63
N THR A 33 14.93 -9.47 0.22
CA THR A 33 14.37 -10.72 -0.31
C THR A 33 14.59 -11.87 0.66
N GLY A 34 13.96 -13.01 0.42
CA GLY A 34 14.17 -14.20 1.23
C GLY A 34 13.05 -15.22 1.07
N SER A 35 13.08 -16.24 1.93
CA SER A 35 12.09 -17.32 1.94
C SER A 35 10.68 -16.82 2.29
N GLY A 36 9.65 -17.43 1.68
CA GLY A 36 8.24 -17.18 2.02
C GLY A 36 7.82 -17.78 3.36
N VAL A 37 8.54 -18.78 3.88
CA VAL A 37 8.29 -19.38 5.19
C VAL A 37 9.15 -18.74 6.28
N LEU A 38 8.76 -18.92 7.54
CA LEU A 38 9.55 -18.44 8.68
C LEU A 38 10.74 -19.35 8.94
N SER A 39 11.81 -18.79 9.51
CA SER A 39 12.95 -19.54 10.06
C SER A 39 12.96 -19.46 11.59
N HIS A 40 13.78 -20.32 12.23
CA HIS A 40 14.00 -20.23 13.67
C HIS A 40 14.64 -18.89 14.06
N ASP A 41 15.58 -18.41 13.25
CA ASP A 41 16.24 -17.11 13.46
C ASP A 41 15.26 -15.94 13.33
N ASP A 42 14.31 -16.00 12.38
CA ASP A 42 13.23 -15.01 12.27
C ASP A 42 12.45 -14.87 13.57
N ILE A 43 12.08 -15.99 14.19
CA ILE A 43 11.30 -16.01 15.44
C ILE A 43 12.13 -15.43 16.60
N ILE A 44 13.41 -15.83 16.70
CA ILE A 44 14.31 -15.35 17.75
C ILE A 44 14.52 -13.83 17.64
N GLU A 45 14.73 -13.31 16.44
CA GLU A 45 14.91 -11.88 16.21
C GLU A 45 13.64 -11.06 16.52
N VAL A 46 12.46 -11.57 16.17
CA VAL A 46 11.19 -10.93 16.56
C VAL A 46 11.04 -10.87 18.09
N MET A 47 11.38 -11.95 18.78
CA MET A 47 11.35 -11.97 20.25
C MET A 47 12.35 -10.98 20.87
N ARG A 48 13.56 -10.86 20.29
CA ARG A 48 14.56 -9.87 20.71
C ARG A 48 14.02 -8.45 20.54
N LYS A 49 13.54 -8.09 19.35
CA LYS A 49 12.95 -6.77 19.08
C LYS A 49 11.80 -6.45 20.04
N LEU A 50 10.95 -7.42 20.36
CA LEU A 50 9.86 -7.24 21.33
C LEU A 50 10.38 -6.94 22.75
N ILE A 51 11.43 -7.63 23.18
CA ILE A 51 12.08 -7.39 24.48
C ILE A 51 12.76 -6.02 24.50
N ASP A 52 13.41 -5.62 23.42
CA ASP A 52 14.08 -4.32 23.29
C ASP A 52 13.08 -3.17 23.41
N ILE A 53 11.95 -3.23 22.69
CA ILE A 53 10.85 -2.26 22.81
C ILE A 53 10.36 -2.20 24.26
N ARG A 54 10.19 -3.36 24.92
CA ARG A 54 9.77 -3.40 26.32
C ARG A 54 10.79 -2.76 27.27
N ASN A 55 12.08 -2.86 26.95
CA ASN A 55 13.18 -2.23 27.68
C ASN A 55 13.34 -0.74 27.36
N GLY A 56 12.53 -0.18 26.45
CA GLY A 56 12.60 1.22 26.03
C GLY A 56 13.64 1.49 24.92
N ILE A 57 14.12 0.45 24.25
CA ILE A 57 15.05 0.53 23.12
C ILE A 57 14.25 0.32 21.83
N GLY A 58 13.98 1.40 21.11
CA GLY A 58 13.18 1.41 19.89
C GLY A 58 11.78 1.99 20.10
N GLU A 59 11.00 2.03 19.01
CA GLU A 59 9.65 2.61 18.97
C GLU A 59 8.62 1.55 18.58
N VAL A 60 7.36 1.77 18.96
CA VAL A 60 6.23 0.91 18.57
C VAL A 60 5.77 1.32 17.19
N ASP A 61 5.45 0.33 16.35
CA ASP A 61 4.94 0.59 15.00
C ASP A 61 3.54 1.23 15.05
N ASP A 62 3.33 2.27 14.25
CA ASP A 62 2.03 2.88 14.00
C ASP A 62 1.27 2.08 12.93
N ILE A 63 0.07 1.58 13.27
CA ILE A 63 -0.77 0.78 12.37
C ILE A 63 -1.41 1.58 11.24
N ASP A 64 -1.60 2.89 11.43
CA ASP A 64 -2.26 3.79 10.49
C ASP A 64 -1.28 4.45 9.53
N HIS A 65 0.01 4.43 9.84
CA HIS A 65 1.09 4.85 8.94
C HIS A 65 0.97 4.15 7.58
N LEU A 66 0.94 4.90 6.48
CA LEU A 66 0.76 4.31 5.12
C LEU A 66 1.93 3.42 4.68
N GLY A 67 3.06 3.50 5.36
CA GLY A 67 4.13 2.50 5.23
C GLY A 67 3.68 1.11 5.66
N ASN A 68 2.69 0.96 6.54
CA ASN A 68 2.19 -0.31 7.05
C ASN A 68 0.85 -0.71 6.42
N ARG A 69 0.27 0.15 5.58
CA ARG A 69 -0.97 -0.09 4.83
C ARG A 69 -0.69 -0.22 3.34
N ARG A 70 -1.04 -1.37 2.78
CA ARG A 70 -0.79 -1.70 1.38
C ARG A 70 -2.07 -1.69 0.56
N ILE A 71 -1.98 -1.16 -0.65
CA ILE A 71 -3.06 -1.18 -1.63
C ILE A 71 -3.02 -2.51 -2.37
N ARG A 72 -4.19 -3.15 -2.46
CA ARG A 72 -4.43 -4.29 -3.34
C ARG A 72 -5.26 -3.85 -4.53
N SER A 73 -4.69 -3.95 -5.71
CA SER A 73 -5.41 -3.65 -6.96
C SER A 73 -6.20 -4.87 -7.45
N VAL A 74 -7.10 -4.64 -8.41
CA VAL A 74 -7.94 -5.71 -9.01
C VAL A 74 -7.13 -6.89 -9.52
N GLY A 75 -5.94 -6.66 -10.09
CA GLY A 75 -5.07 -7.72 -10.62
C GLY A 75 -4.65 -8.73 -9.56
N GLU A 76 -4.13 -8.25 -8.42
CA GLU A 76 -3.71 -9.12 -7.31
C GLU A 76 -4.90 -9.85 -6.67
N MET A 77 -6.02 -9.16 -6.50
CA MET A 77 -7.21 -9.80 -5.94
C MET A 77 -7.74 -10.90 -6.87
N ALA A 78 -7.76 -10.65 -8.18
CA ALA A 78 -8.14 -11.65 -9.17
C ALA A 78 -7.13 -12.81 -9.24
N GLU A 79 -5.83 -12.54 -9.15
CA GLU A 79 -4.78 -13.57 -9.09
C GLU A 79 -5.01 -14.52 -7.90
N ASN A 80 -5.29 -13.97 -6.72
CA ASN A 80 -5.55 -14.78 -5.53
C ASN A 80 -6.77 -15.70 -5.72
N GLN A 81 -7.85 -15.19 -6.31
CA GLN A 81 -9.05 -16.00 -6.58
C GLN A 81 -8.80 -17.05 -7.67
N PHE A 82 -8.00 -16.70 -8.67
CA PHE A 82 -7.55 -17.64 -9.69
C PHE A 82 -6.69 -18.76 -9.11
N ARG A 83 -5.75 -18.42 -8.20
CA ARG A 83 -4.91 -19.37 -7.46
C ARG A 83 -5.75 -20.33 -6.62
N VAL A 84 -6.76 -19.83 -5.91
CA VAL A 84 -7.73 -20.68 -5.18
C VAL A 84 -8.44 -21.65 -6.13
N GLY A 85 -8.81 -21.19 -7.33
CA GLY A 85 -9.36 -22.04 -8.39
C GLY A 85 -8.39 -23.14 -8.83
N LEU A 86 -7.10 -22.81 -9.02
CA LEU A 86 -6.06 -23.76 -9.40
C LEU A 86 -5.81 -24.82 -8.33
N VAL A 87 -5.75 -24.46 -7.05
CA VAL A 87 -5.56 -25.42 -5.95
C VAL A 87 -6.67 -26.47 -5.93
N ARG A 88 -7.92 -26.07 -6.24
CA ARG A 88 -9.04 -27.02 -6.38
C ARG A 88 -8.87 -27.97 -7.56
N VAL A 89 -8.38 -27.46 -8.70
CA VAL A 89 -8.10 -28.28 -9.89
C VAL A 89 -6.93 -29.24 -9.63
N GLU A 90 -5.86 -28.76 -9.00
CA GLU A 90 -4.69 -29.57 -8.64
C GLU A 90 -5.09 -30.77 -7.79
N ARG A 91 -5.93 -30.57 -6.76
CA ARG A 91 -6.42 -31.66 -5.92
C ARG A 91 -7.17 -32.71 -6.73
N ALA A 92 -8.10 -32.29 -7.58
CA ALA A 92 -8.88 -33.20 -8.43
C ALA A 92 -7.99 -33.97 -9.42
N VAL A 93 -6.97 -33.31 -9.98
CA VAL A 93 -6.00 -33.94 -10.88
C VAL A 93 -5.17 -34.98 -10.12
N LYS A 94 -4.63 -34.64 -8.94
CA LYS A 94 -3.86 -35.58 -8.10
C LYS A 94 -4.68 -36.82 -7.71
N GLU A 95 -5.94 -36.63 -7.32
CA GLU A 95 -6.84 -37.74 -6.99
C GLU A 95 -7.08 -38.65 -8.22
N ARG A 96 -7.27 -38.05 -9.41
CA ARG A 96 -7.53 -38.80 -10.65
C ARG A 96 -6.30 -39.54 -11.18
N LEU A 97 -5.12 -38.96 -11.03
CA LEU A 97 -3.84 -39.61 -11.37
C LEU A 97 -3.52 -40.80 -10.45
N SER A 98 -4.04 -40.79 -9.21
CA SER A 98 -3.84 -41.89 -8.25
C SER A 98 -4.73 -43.11 -8.52
N LEU A 99 -5.88 -42.93 -9.18
CA LEU A 99 -6.92 -43.94 -9.33
C LEU A 99 -7.02 -44.54 -10.75
N GLY A 100 -6.30 -44.01 -11.74
CA GLY A 100 -6.52 -44.29 -13.17
C GLY A 100 -5.41 -45.09 -13.86
N ASP A 101 -5.81 -45.83 -14.90
CA ASP A 101 -4.90 -46.38 -15.90
C ASP A 101 -4.43 -45.25 -16.84
N LEU A 102 -3.13 -44.95 -16.83
CA LEU A 102 -2.57 -43.71 -17.39
C LEU A 102 -2.40 -43.76 -18.91
N ASP A 103 -2.47 -44.95 -19.53
CA ASP A 103 -2.09 -45.15 -20.93
C ASP A 103 -2.96 -44.40 -21.95
N ASN A 104 -4.23 -44.12 -21.61
CA ASN A 104 -5.18 -43.45 -22.50
C ASN A 104 -5.66 -42.08 -22.01
N VAL A 105 -5.12 -41.57 -20.89
CA VAL A 105 -5.60 -40.31 -20.29
C VAL A 105 -4.91 -39.11 -20.93
N MET A 106 -5.69 -38.22 -21.54
CA MET A 106 -5.16 -36.97 -22.09
C MET A 106 -5.27 -35.82 -21.08
N PRO A 107 -4.37 -34.82 -21.09
CA PRO A 107 -4.42 -33.69 -20.15
C PRO A 107 -5.75 -32.92 -20.13
N GLN A 108 -6.43 -32.83 -21.27
CA GLN A 108 -7.76 -32.20 -21.38
C GLN A 108 -8.84 -32.93 -20.54
N ASP A 109 -8.68 -34.24 -20.30
CA ASP A 109 -9.62 -35.04 -19.53
C ASP A 109 -9.46 -34.80 -18.02
N LEU A 110 -8.26 -34.36 -17.61
CA LEU A 110 -7.90 -34.05 -16.22
C LEU A 110 -8.31 -32.64 -15.81
N ILE A 111 -8.29 -31.69 -16.75
CA ILE A 111 -8.50 -30.26 -16.44
C ILE A 111 -9.98 -29.89 -16.63
N ASN A 112 -10.65 -29.56 -15.53
CA ASN A 112 -12.00 -28.99 -15.55
C ASN A 112 -11.92 -27.47 -15.33
N ALA A 113 -12.46 -26.68 -16.27
CA ALA A 113 -12.48 -25.21 -16.16
C ALA A 113 -13.51 -24.68 -15.15
N LYS A 114 -14.55 -25.45 -14.81
CA LYS A 114 -15.66 -24.99 -13.95
C LYS A 114 -15.20 -24.46 -12.58
N PRO A 115 -14.31 -25.13 -11.82
CA PRO A 115 -13.86 -24.62 -10.52
C PRO A 115 -13.13 -23.27 -10.62
N ILE A 116 -12.33 -23.07 -11.67
CA ILE A 116 -11.61 -21.82 -11.92
C ILE A 116 -12.60 -20.71 -12.27
N SER A 117 -13.47 -20.95 -13.26
CA SER A 117 -14.47 -19.96 -13.68
C SER A 117 -15.45 -19.61 -12.55
N ALA A 118 -15.81 -20.56 -11.70
CA ALA A 118 -16.69 -20.32 -10.56
C ALA A 118 -16.04 -19.36 -9.54
N ALA A 119 -14.78 -19.60 -9.16
CA ALA A 119 -14.06 -18.74 -8.21
C ALA A 119 -13.93 -17.30 -8.74
N VAL A 120 -13.60 -17.13 -10.03
CA VAL A 120 -13.50 -15.81 -10.66
C VAL A 120 -14.87 -15.12 -10.74
N LYS A 121 -15.94 -15.84 -11.13
CA LYS A 121 -17.30 -15.30 -11.20
C LYS A 121 -17.83 -14.90 -9.84
N GLU A 122 -17.56 -15.68 -8.80
CA GLU A 122 -17.94 -15.38 -7.43
C GLU A 122 -17.29 -14.07 -6.95
N PHE A 123 -16.01 -13.87 -7.26
CA PHE A 123 -15.31 -12.62 -6.96
C PHE A 123 -15.95 -11.40 -7.64
N PHE A 124 -16.14 -11.44 -8.96
CA PHE A 124 -16.72 -10.29 -9.67
C PHE A 124 -18.22 -10.10 -9.41
N GLY A 125 -18.95 -11.16 -9.07
CA GLY A 125 -20.40 -11.11 -8.87
C GLY A 125 -20.84 -10.78 -7.44
N SER A 126 -20.04 -11.13 -6.43
CA SER A 126 -20.48 -11.06 -5.02
C SER A 126 -19.51 -10.31 -4.10
N SER A 127 -18.32 -9.92 -4.57
CA SER A 127 -17.39 -9.13 -3.75
C SER A 127 -17.96 -7.75 -3.45
N GLN A 128 -17.79 -7.30 -2.19
CA GLN A 128 -18.11 -5.93 -1.77
C GLN A 128 -17.34 -4.85 -2.56
N LEU A 129 -16.19 -5.22 -3.14
CA LEU A 129 -15.35 -4.32 -3.92
C LEU A 129 -15.72 -4.30 -5.41
N SER A 130 -16.55 -5.25 -5.87
CA SER A 130 -17.09 -5.27 -7.22
C SER A 130 -18.46 -4.57 -7.20
N GLN A 131 -18.47 -3.28 -7.52
CA GLN A 131 -19.65 -2.42 -7.41
C GLN A 131 -20.09 -1.91 -8.78
N PHE A 132 -21.37 -1.55 -8.89
CA PHE A 132 -21.86 -0.80 -10.05
C PHE A 132 -21.12 0.53 -10.15
N MET A 133 -20.61 0.84 -11.34
CA MET A 133 -19.89 2.07 -11.58
C MET A 133 -20.84 3.27 -11.41
N ASP A 134 -20.45 4.27 -10.61
CA ASP A 134 -21.14 5.55 -10.59
C ASP A 134 -20.93 6.27 -11.94
N GLN A 135 -22.04 6.51 -12.63
CA GLN A 135 -22.08 7.08 -13.99
C GLN A 135 -22.93 8.35 -14.05
N ASN A 136 -23.12 9.05 -12.93
CA ASN A 136 -23.87 10.31 -12.92
C ASN A 136 -23.22 11.38 -13.82
N ASN A 137 -21.89 11.42 -13.87
CA ASN A 137 -21.11 12.30 -14.74
C ASN A 137 -19.67 11.75 -14.88
N PRO A 138 -18.83 12.28 -15.80
CA PRO A 138 -17.46 11.80 -15.99
C PRO A 138 -16.57 11.90 -14.74
N LEU A 139 -16.78 12.91 -13.90
CA LEU A 139 -16.01 13.07 -12.66
C LEU A 139 -16.34 11.93 -11.68
N SER A 140 -17.62 11.57 -11.52
CA SER A 140 -18.05 10.42 -10.71
C SER A 140 -17.39 9.12 -11.13
N GLU A 141 -17.24 8.88 -12.44
CA GLU A 141 -16.58 7.68 -12.95
C GLU A 141 -15.08 7.69 -12.59
N VAL A 142 -14.40 8.81 -12.79
CA VAL A 142 -12.97 8.96 -12.51
C VAL A 142 -12.68 8.84 -11.02
N THR A 143 -13.46 9.49 -10.16
CA THR A 143 -13.28 9.42 -8.69
C THR A 143 -13.59 8.01 -8.19
N HIS A 144 -14.62 7.35 -8.71
CA HIS A 144 -14.97 5.99 -8.30
C HIS A 144 -13.85 4.99 -8.63
N LYS A 145 -13.22 5.10 -9.81
CA LYS A 145 -12.07 4.25 -10.18
C LYS A 145 -10.81 4.52 -9.36
N ARG A 146 -10.68 5.72 -8.79
CA ARG A 146 -9.54 6.16 -7.95
C ARG A 146 -9.81 6.04 -6.45
N ARG A 147 -10.87 5.32 -6.07
CA ARG A 147 -11.28 5.12 -4.68
C ARG A 147 -10.49 3.99 -4.03
N ILE A 148 -10.13 4.19 -2.77
CA ILE A 148 -9.51 3.20 -1.90
C ILE A 148 -10.48 2.90 -0.76
N SER A 149 -10.59 1.62 -0.42
CA SER A 149 -11.46 1.12 0.65
C SER A 149 -10.64 0.33 1.66
N ALA A 150 -10.76 0.69 2.94
CA ALA A 150 -10.28 -0.12 4.06
C ALA A 150 -11.21 -1.31 4.37
N LEU A 151 -12.42 -1.31 3.78
CA LEU A 151 -13.41 -2.39 3.90
C LEU A 151 -13.18 -3.48 2.84
N GLY A 152 -13.66 -4.68 3.13
CA GLY A 152 -13.67 -5.82 2.21
C GLY A 152 -12.88 -7.03 2.71
N PRO A 153 -12.68 -8.05 1.87
CA PRO A 153 -11.96 -9.27 2.25
C PRO A 153 -10.53 -8.98 2.70
N GLY A 154 -10.22 -9.30 3.97
CA GLY A 154 -8.92 -9.04 4.58
C GLY A 154 -8.70 -7.60 5.07
N GLY A 155 -9.73 -6.75 4.98
CA GLY A 155 -9.75 -5.39 5.53
C GLY A 155 -10.50 -5.30 6.87
N LEU A 156 -10.83 -4.07 7.24
CA LEU A 156 -11.61 -3.77 8.45
C LEU A 156 -13.11 -3.99 8.21
N THR A 157 -13.83 -4.29 9.28
CA THR A 157 -15.30 -4.21 9.29
C THR A 157 -15.72 -2.89 9.93
N ARG A 158 -16.89 -2.36 9.54
CA ARG A 158 -17.39 -1.08 10.06
C ARG A 158 -17.48 -1.03 11.60
N GLU A 159 -17.84 -2.14 12.21
CA GLU A 159 -17.99 -2.28 13.67
C GLU A 159 -16.66 -2.35 14.41
N ARG A 160 -15.60 -2.83 13.74
CA ARG A 160 -14.25 -2.92 14.31
C ARG A 160 -13.39 -1.70 14.03
N ALA A 161 -13.83 -0.83 13.12
CA ALA A 161 -13.14 0.41 12.79
C ALA A 161 -13.40 1.48 13.84
N GLY A 162 -12.45 1.64 14.76
CA GLY A 162 -12.42 2.69 15.77
C GLY A 162 -12.23 4.09 15.18
N PHE A 163 -12.02 5.07 16.05
CA PHE A 163 -11.79 6.46 15.63
C PHE A 163 -10.41 6.67 14.98
N GLU A 164 -9.37 6.03 15.50
CA GLU A 164 -7.97 6.19 15.05
C GLU A 164 -7.81 5.89 13.55
N VAL A 165 -8.32 4.74 13.10
CA VAL A 165 -8.23 4.32 11.69
C VAL A 165 -9.00 5.20 10.70
N ARG A 166 -9.88 6.08 11.19
CA ARG A 166 -10.69 7.02 10.38
C ARG A 166 -10.07 8.41 10.33
N ASP A 167 -9.11 8.70 11.19
CA ASP A 167 -8.49 10.00 11.26
C ASP A 167 -7.51 10.23 10.10
N VAL A 168 -7.17 11.49 9.86
CA VAL A 168 -6.20 11.86 8.84
C VAL A 168 -4.80 11.71 9.40
N HIS A 169 -4.07 10.71 8.92
CA HIS A 169 -2.67 10.50 9.30
C HIS A 169 -1.72 11.40 8.48
N ALA A 170 -0.60 11.84 9.07
CA ALA A 170 0.37 12.72 8.40
C ALA A 170 0.89 12.15 7.07
N THR A 171 1.07 10.82 6.99
CA THR A 171 1.53 10.14 5.76
C THR A 171 0.52 10.16 4.61
N HIS A 172 -0.74 10.56 4.86
CA HIS A 172 -1.73 10.74 3.79
C HIS A 172 -1.33 11.85 2.82
N TYR A 173 -0.45 12.77 3.25
CA TYR A 173 0.03 13.88 2.43
C TYR A 173 0.51 13.41 1.05
N GLY A 174 -0.10 13.96 0.00
CA GLY A 174 0.23 13.64 -1.39
C GLY A 174 -0.18 12.23 -1.87
N ARG A 175 -0.79 11.41 -1.01
CA ARG A 175 -1.14 9.99 -1.28
C ARG A 175 -2.65 9.74 -1.24
N LEU A 176 -3.29 10.14 -0.15
CA LEU A 176 -4.73 10.07 0.05
C LEU A 176 -5.28 11.48 0.26
N CYS A 177 -6.39 11.79 -0.40
CA CYS A 177 -7.04 13.07 -0.23
C CYS A 177 -7.64 13.18 1.18
N PRO A 178 -7.26 14.19 1.98
CA PRO A 178 -7.75 14.33 3.34
C PRO A 178 -9.20 14.81 3.41
N ILE A 179 -9.72 15.41 2.33
CA ILE A 179 -11.06 16.03 2.32
C ILE A 179 -12.10 15.26 1.51
N GLU A 180 -11.70 14.36 0.60
CA GLU A 180 -12.64 13.55 -0.19
C GLU A 180 -12.83 12.17 0.46
N THR A 181 -13.85 12.10 1.32
CA THR A 181 -14.37 10.88 1.95
C THR A 181 -15.89 10.97 2.01
N PRO A 182 -16.64 9.86 1.91
CA PRO A 182 -18.06 9.87 2.20
C PRO A 182 -18.33 10.31 3.64
N GLU A 183 -19.38 11.10 3.84
CA GLU A 183 -19.90 11.38 5.17
C GLU A 183 -20.60 10.17 5.79
N GLY A 184 -20.83 10.21 7.09
CA GLY A 184 -21.58 9.18 7.82
C GLY A 184 -20.74 7.93 8.17
N PRO A 185 -21.31 6.71 8.15
CA PRO A 185 -20.66 5.53 8.72
C PRO A 185 -19.34 5.11 8.05
N ASN A 186 -19.08 5.57 6.82
CA ASN A 186 -17.90 5.22 6.05
C ASN A 186 -16.80 6.30 6.08
N ILE A 187 -16.97 7.37 6.86
CA ILE A 187 -15.95 8.42 6.99
C ILE A 187 -14.59 7.83 7.38
N GLY A 188 -13.54 8.20 6.63
CA GLY A 188 -12.16 7.74 6.83
C GLY A 188 -11.89 6.29 6.43
N LEU A 189 -12.92 5.52 6.04
CA LEU A 189 -12.78 4.13 5.59
C LEU A 189 -12.77 4.02 4.06
N ILE A 190 -13.22 5.08 3.40
CA ILE A 190 -13.20 5.23 1.96
C ILE A 190 -12.56 6.57 1.65
N ASN A 191 -11.41 6.55 0.98
CA ASN A 191 -10.69 7.75 0.58
C ASN A 191 -10.46 7.74 -0.93
N SER A 192 -10.25 8.91 -1.51
CA SER A 192 -9.79 9.04 -2.89
C SER A 192 -8.28 9.21 -2.97
N LEU A 193 -7.65 8.62 -3.98
CA LEU A 193 -6.25 8.88 -4.31
C LEU A 193 -6.03 10.37 -4.58
N SER A 194 -4.94 10.93 -4.05
CA SER A 194 -4.50 12.27 -4.41
C SER A 194 -4.09 12.36 -5.89
N ALA A 195 -3.93 13.58 -6.41
CA ALA A 195 -3.77 13.83 -7.84
C ALA A 195 -2.57 13.09 -8.46
N PHE A 196 -1.40 13.15 -7.82
CA PHE A 196 -0.16 12.56 -8.35
C PHE A 196 0.25 11.25 -7.68
N ALA A 197 -0.56 10.76 -6.73
CA ALA A 197 -0.29 9.53 -6.01
C ALA A 197 -0.24 8.33 -6.97
N ARG A 198 0.71 7.43 -6.74
CA ARG A 198 0.83 6.15 -7.45
C ARG A 198 1.10 5.01 -6.48
N THR A 199 0.79 3.80 -6.91
CA THR A 199 1.23 2.58 -6.24
C THR A 199 2.56 2.11 -6.79
N ASN A 200 3.47 1.73 -5.90
CA ASN A 200 4.76 1.15 -6.28
C ASN A 200 4.66 -0.36 -6.56
N PRO A 201 5.73 -1.02 -7.02
CA PRO A 201 5.70 -2.46 -7.32
C PRO A 201 5.30 -3.34 -6.13
N TYR A 202 5.56 -2.87 -4.90
CA TYR A 202 5.18 -3.55 -3.67
C TYR A 202 3.77 -3.19 -3.19
N GLY A 203 3.03 -2.31 -3.88
CA GLY A 203 1.67 -1.91 -3.53
C GLY A 203 1.57 -0.81 -2.47
N PHE A 204 2.66 -0.15 -2.09
CA PHE A 204 2.62 1.02 -1.21
C PHE A 204 2.38 2.29 -2.01
N LEU A 205 1.75 3.29 -1.39
CA LEU A 205 1.51 4.58 -2.01
C LEU A 205 2.77 5.45 -1.97
N GLU A 206 3.09 6.03 -3.12
CA GLU A 206 4.17 6.98 -3.32
C GLU A 206 3.62 8.28 -3.90
N THR A 207 4.34 9.36 -3.66
CA THR A 207 4.03 10.68 -4.21
C THR A 207 5.32 11.33 -4.73
N PRO A 208 5.25 12.12 -5.81
CA PRO A 208 6.44 12.69 -6.42
C PRO A 208 6.94 13.94 -5.70
N TYR A 209 8.26 14.10 -5.69
CA TYR A 209 8.97 15.25 -5.16
C TYR A 209 10.10 15.68 -6.10
N ARG A 210 10.36 16.98 -6.16
CA ARG A 210 11.53 17.57 -6.83
C ARG A 210 12.73 17.46 -5.92
N LYS A 211 13.86 16.96 -6.43
CA LYS A 211 15.09 16.84 -5.67
C LYS A 211 15.77 18.19 -5.49
N VAL A 212 16.31 18.44 -4.30
CA VAL A 212 17.11 19.63 -4.00
C VAL A 212 18.57 19.19 -3.88
N VAL A 213 19.43 19.78 -4.71
CA VAL A 213 20.87 19.50 -4.74
C VAL A 213 21.62 20.81 -4.54
N ASP A 214 22.51 20.85 -3.55
CA ASP A 214 23.32 22.03 -3.20
C ASP A 214 22.48 23.32 -3.05
N GLY A 215 21.32 23.22 -2.38
CA GLY A 215 20.41 24.32 -2.12
C GLY A 215 19.57 24.79 -3.32
N LYS A 216 19.64 24.07 -4.45
CA LYS A 216 18.89 24.37 -5.68
C LYS A 216 17.84 23.30 -5.96
N VAL A 217 16.62 23.73 -6.22
CA VAL A 217 15.52 22.85 -6.61
C VAL A 217 15.70 22.45 -8.07
N THR A 218 15.79 21.15 -8.32
CA THR A 218 16.01 20.58 -9.65
C THR A 218 14.69 20.15 -10.31
N ASP A 219 14.74 19.80 -11.60
CA ASP A 219 13.62 19.18 -12.31
C ASP A 219 13.64 17.64 -12.26
N GLU A 220 14.58 17.05 -11.52
CA GLU A 220 14.60 15.61 -11.24
C GLU A 220 13.48 15.28 -10.25
N ILE A 221 12.61 14.34 -10.63
CA ILE A 221 11.45 13.92 -9.84
C ILE A 221 11.67 12.52 -9.32
N ASP A 222 11.69 12.38 -7.99
CA ASP A 222 11.71 11.10 -7.29
C ASP A 222 10.36 10.85 -6.63
N TYR A 223 9.87 9.63 -6.73
CA TYR A 223 8.67 9.21 -6.02
C TYR A 223 9.08 8.52 -4.73
N LEU A 224 8.59 9.06 -3.61
CA LEU A 224 8.92 8.55 -2.30
C LEU A 224 7.70 7.89 -1.65
N SER A 225 7.92 6.69 -1.11
CA SER A 225 6.95 6.03 -0.24
C SER A 225 6.88 6.73 1.11
N ALA A 226 5.83 6.44 1.89
CA ALA A 226 5.70 7.02 3.23
C ALA A 226 6.86 6.65 4.16
N ILE A 227 7.55 5.54 3.90
CA ILE A 227 8.70 5.06 4.68
C ILE A 227 9.94 5.90 4.35
N GLU A 228 10.18 6.15 3.07
CA GLU A 228 11.32 6.93 2.59
C GLU A 228 11.14 8.42 2.92
N GLU A 229 9.92 8.96 2.77
CA GLU A 229 9.61 10.37 3.03
C GLU A 229 10.04 10.81 4.43
N GLY A 230 9.83 9.97 5.44
CA GLY A 230 10.15 10.30 6.84
C GLY A 230 11.63 10.58 7.11
N GLN A 231 12.54 10.19 6.20
CA GLN A 231 13.97 10.42 6.36
C GLN A 231 14.42 11.80 5.85
N PHE A 232 13.59 12.48 5.06
CA PHE A 232 13.97 13.70 4.35
C PHE A 232 13.24 14.94 4.89
N VAL A 233 13.87 16.10 4.72
CA VAL A 233 13.23 17.41 4.91
C VAL A 233 12.65 17.87 3.59
N ILE A 234 11.32 18.07 3.55
CA ILE A 234 10.59 18.38 2.32
C ILE A 234 9.92 19.75 2.39
N ALA A 235 10.33 20.66 1.51
CA ALA A 235 9.75 21.99 1.38
C ALA A 235 8.38 21.98 0.69
N GLN A 236 7.56 22.96 1.05
CA GLN A 236 6.25 23.17 0.44
C GLN A 236 6.35 23.69 -1.01
N ALA A 237 5.35 23.38 -1.85
CA ALA A 237 5.34 23.78 -3.26
C ALA A 237 5.30 25.31 -3.48
N ASN A 238 4.85 26.07 -2.48
CA ASN A 238 4.72 27.53 -2.51
C ASN A 238 5.94 28.28 -1.97
N ALA A 239 7.02 27.58 -1.60
CA ALA A 239 8.27 28.22 -1.19
C ALA A 239 8.80 29.12 -2.31
N VAL A 240 9.23 30.33 -1.96
CA VAL A 240 9.70 31.33 -2.93
C VAL A 240 11.11 30.95 -3.42
N LEU A 241 11.28 30.85 -4.73
CA LEU A 241 12.55 30.52 -5.38
C LEU A 241 13.09 31.72 -6.17
N ASN A 242 14.42 31.81 -6.25
CA ASN A 242 15.14 32.70 -7.15
C ASN A 242 15.14 32.14 -8.59
N GLU A 243 15.50 32.96 -9.57
CA GLU A 243 15.58 32.55 -10.99
C GLU A 243 16.53 31.37 -11.24
N ASP A 244 17.55 31.20 -10.39
CA ASP A 244 18.52 30.11 -10.49
C ASP A 244 18.06 28.80 -9.79
N GLY A 245 16.83 28.79 -9.26
CA GLY A 245 16.23 27.65 -8.56
C GLY A 245 16.62 27.52 -7.08
N SER A 246 17.42 28.44 -6.54
CA SER A 246 17.71 28.48 -5.09
C SER A 246 16.54 29.05 -4.29
N PHE A 247 16.43 28.70 -3.01
CA PHE A 247 15.43 29.32 -2.14
C PHE A 247 15.72 30.80 -1.89
N ALA A 248 14.67 31.64 -1.88
CA ALA A 248 14.82 33.07 -1.59
C ALA A 248 15.07 33.33 -0.10
N ASP A 249 14.37 32.61 0.78
CA ASP A 249 14.42 32.78 2.24
C ASP A 249 15.46 31.87 2.91
N GLU A 250 16.07 32.31 4.02
CA GLU A 250 17.06 31.49 4.75
C GLU A 250 16.42 30.31 5.49
N LEU A 251 15.20 30.52 5.99
CA LEU A 251 14.39 29.54 6.69
C LEU A 251 13.17 29.18 5.84
N ILE A 252 13.05 27.90 5.50
CA ILE A 252 12.01 27.36 4.64
C ILE A 252 11.01 26.58 5.48
N THR A 253 9.72 26.85 5.25
CA THR A 253 8.65 26.01 5.79
C THR A 253 8.72 24.65 5.13
N ALA A 254 9.10 23.65 5.92
CA ALA A 254 9.28 22.28 5.47
C ALA A 254 8.70 21.30 6.50
N ARG A 255 8.55 20.05 6.06
CA ARG A 255 8.10 18.95 6.91
C ARG A 255 9.17 17.87 7.01
N GLN A 256 9.27 17.27 8.19
CA GLN A 256 10.13 16.12 8.45
C GLN A 256 9.43 15.24 9.49
N LYS A 257 9.36 13.92 9.24
CA LYS A 257 8.72 12.94 10.15
C LYS A 257 7.30 13.32 10.60
N GLY A 258 6.52 13.95 9.72
CA GLY A 258 5.14 14.34 10.00
C GLY A 258 4.98 15.67 10.75
N GLU A 259 6.06 16.27 11.24
CA GLU A 259 6.04 17.59 11.86
C GLU A 259 6.40 18.67 10.84
N SER A 260 5.74 19.82 10.94
CA SER A 260 6.02 21.00 10.11
C SER A 260 6.76 22.05 10.93
N GLY A 261 7.80 22.64 10.34
CA GLY A 261 8.63 23.64 11.00
C GLY A 261 9.41 24.50 10.01
N LEU A 262 10.23 25.38 10.56
CA LEU A 262 11.20 26.17 9.78
C LEU A 262 12.55 25.44 9.77
N HIS A 263 13.05 25.16 8.58
CA HIS A 263 14.34 24.50 8.38
C HIS A 263 15.29 25.43 7.61
N PRO A 264 16.59 25.44 7.91
CA PRO A 264 17.58 26.10 7.06
C PRO A 264 17.49 25.58 5.63
N ARG A 265 17.60 26.46 4.63
CA ARG A 265 17.54 26.08 3.20
C ARG A 265 18.51 24.96 2.82
N ASP A 266 19.67 24.88 3.48
CA ASP A 266 20.71 23.89 3.22
C ASP A 266 20.34 22.48 3.72
N HIS A 267 19.36 22.37 4.61
CA HIS A 267 18.86 21.09 5.12
C HIS A 267 17.72 20.52 4.27
N VAL A 268 17.12 21.31 3.38
CA VAL A 268 16.03 20.87 2.52
C VAL A 268 16.56 19.95 1.44
N GLN A 269 15.97 18.75 1.33
CA GLN A 269 16.42 17.71 0.41
C GLN A 269 15.44 17.48 -0.75
N TYR A 270 14.17 17.78 -0.53
CA TYR A 270 13.11 17.67 -1.53
C TYR A 270 12.13 18.84 -1.45
N MET A 271 11.36 19.04 -2.52
CA MET A 271 10.27 20.00 -2.58
C MET A 271 9.06 19.35 -3.26
N ASP A 272 7.87 19.71 -2.82
CA ASP A 272 6.61 19.32 -3.48
C ASP A 272 6.59 19.70 -4.97
N VAL A 273 6.01 18.84 -5.81
CA VAL A 273 5.93 19.11 -7.27
C VAL A 273 4.87 20.15 -7.63
N ALA A 274 3.78 20.21 -6.86
CA ALA A 274 2.64 21.08 -7.12
C ALA A 274 1.82 21.32 -5.84
N THR A 275 1.15 22.46 -5.75
CA THR A 275 0.28 22.81 -4.61
C THR A 275 -0.94 21.91 -4.50
N ASN A 276 -1.51 21.49 -5.62
CA ASN A 276 -2.67 20.59 -5.66
C ASN A 276 -2.31 19.11 -5.45
N GLN A 277 -1.05 18.77 -5.17
CA GLN A 277 -0.65 17.37 -5.02
C GLN A 277 -1.30 16.68 -3.82
N VAL A 278 -1.69 17.45 -2.80
CA VAL A 278 -2.26 16.95 -1.55
C VAL A 278 -3.69 16.45 -1.74
N VAL A 279 -4.42 17.05 -2.67
CA VAL A 279 -5.85 16.82 -2.87
C VAL A 279 -6.11 15.83 -4.02
N SER A 280 -7.32 15.29 -4.07
CA SER A 280 -7.80 14.43 -5.16
C SER A 280 -8.14 15.22 -6.41
N VAL A 281 -8.42 14.49 -7.50
CA VAL A 281 -8.88 15.07 -8.76
C VAL A 281 -10.15 15.89 -8.58
N ALA A 282 -11.16 15.42 -7.83
CA ALA A 282 -12.39 16.17 -7.63
C ALA A 282 -12.19 17.44 -6.80
N ALA A 283 -11.47 17.33 -5.68
CA ALA A 283 -11.16 18.47 -4.84
C ALA A 283 -10.35 19.54 -5.59
N SER A 284 -9.46 19.13 -6.50
CA SER A 284 -8.66 20.05 -7.31
C SER A 284 -9.46 20.91 -8.30
N LEU A 285 -10.74 20.58 -8.52
CA LEU A 285 -11.64 21.34 -9.40
C LEU A 285 -12.42 22.44 -8.66
N ILE A 286 -12.31 22.53 -7.34
CA ILE A 286 -12.97 23.54 -6.53
C ILE A 286 -12.12 24.83 -6.57
N PRO A 287 -12.63 25.94 -7.14
CA PRO A 287 -11.92 27.22 -7.11
C PRO A 287 -11.97 27.80 -5.69
N PHE A 288 -10.91 28.53 -5.30
CA PHE A 288 -10.79 29.14 -3.97
C PHE A 288 -10.93 28.12 -2.82
N LEU A 289 -10.19 27.02 -2.93
CA LEU A 289 -10.19 25.96 -1.91
C LEU A 289 -9.34 26.34 -0.69
N GLU A 290 -8.43 27.30 -0.83
CA GLU A 290 -7.56 27.85 0.21
C GLU A 290 -8.28 28.49 1.41
#